data_AF-A0A4P5YJF9-F1
#
_entry.id   AF-A0A4P5YJF9-F1
#
_cell.length_a   1.000
_cell.length_b   1.000
_cell.length_c   1.000
_cell.angle_alpha   90.00
_cell.angle_beta   90.00
_cell.angle_gamma   90.00
#
_symmetry.space_group_name_H-M   'P 1'
#
loop_
_entity.id
_entity.type
_entity.pdbx_description
1 polymer ?
#
loop_
_entity_poly.entity_id
_entity_poly.type
_entity_poly.pdbx_seq_one_letter_code
_entity_poly.pdbx_strand_id
1 'polypeptide(L)'
;MDFLLVSLDPERDTVAALRAFREQRKLPLANWTLLRGANDDVRELAALLGVNYQKDARGQFAHSNLITVLNAAGEIIHQQIGLNQDPAATIKALTKATAPPAPVAPVPSLAPPAPPRRNKS
;
A
#
# COMPACT_ATOMS: atom_id res chain seq x y z
N MET A 1 -4.63 5.84 -14.99
CA MET A 1 -4.91 5.59 -13.56
C MET A 1 -4.38 4.23 -13.21
N ASP A 2 -3.54 4.19 -12.19
CA ASP A 2 -2.88 2.99 -11.71
C ASP A 2 -3.49 2.55 -10.38
N PHE A 3 -3.48 1.24 -10.16
CA PHE A 3 -3.96 0.59 -8.96
C PHE A 3 -2.81 -0.17 -8.31
N LEU A 4 -2.64 0.05 -7.01
CA LEU A 4 -1.66 -0.64 -6.19
C LEU A 4 -2.40 -1.51 -5.17
N LEU A 5 -2.11 -2.81 -5.17
CA LEU A 5 -2.55 -3.74 -4.15
C LEU A 5 -1.33 -4.15 -3.34
N VAL A 6 -1.33 -3.89 -2.04
CA VAL A 6 -0.24 -4.24 -1.13
C VAL A 6 -0.65 -5.42 -0.26
N SER A 7 0.18 -6.45 -0.23
CA SER A 7 -0.02 -7.60 0.66
C SER A 7 0.25 -7.24 2.12
N LEU A 8 -0.58 -7.76 3.02
CA LEU A 8 -0.39 -7.70 4.47
C LEU A 8 0.28 -8.97 5.05
N ASP A 9 0.48 -10.01 4.23
CA ASP A 9 1.02 -11.31 4.65
C ASP A 9 2.29 -11.68 3.85
N PRO A 10 3.45 -11.07 4.16
CA PRO A 10 4.71 -11.33 3.46
C PRO A 10 5.13 -12.79 3.42
N GLU A 11 4.71 -13.59 4.40
CA GLU A 11 5.06 -15.01 4.54
C GLU A 11 4.33 -15.87 3.51
N ARG A 12 3.03 -15.62 3.28
CA ARG A 12 2.21 -16.42 2.36
C ARG A 12 2.15 -15.83 0.96
N ASP A 13 2.13 -14.50 0.85
CA ASP A 13 2.03 -13.80 -0.43
C ASP A 13 3.39 -13.67 -1.09
N THR A 14 3.94 -14.82 -1.46
CA THR A 14 5.16 -14.93 -2.27
C THR A 14 4.95 -14.35 -3.67
N VAL A 15 6.05 -14.09 -4.38
CA VAL A 15 5.97 -13.65 -5.78
C VAL A 15 5.15 -14.61 -6.64
N ALA A 16 5.30 -15.92 -6.43
CA ALA A 16 4.52 -16.93 -7.14
C ALA A 16 3.03 -16.86 -6.78
N ALA A 17 2.69 -16.72 -5.50
CA ALA A 17 1.31 -16.58 -5.04
C ALA A 17 0.64 -15.32 -5.62
N LEU A 18 1.33 -14.17 -5.63
CA LEU A 18 0.80 -12.93 -6.21
C LEU A 18 0.63 -13.02 -7.73
N ARG A 19 1.51 -13.75 -8.45
CA ARG A 19 1.32 -14.01 -9.89
C ARG A 19 0.06 -14.85 -10.13
N ALA A 20 -0.11 -15.94 -9.38
CA ALA A 20 -1.31 -16.77 -9.47
C ALA A 20 -2.58 -15.97 -9.13
N PHE A 21 -2.53 -15.14 -8.08
CA PHE A 21 -3.64 -14.27 -7.69
C PHE A 21 -4.00 -13.26 -8.80
N ARG A 22 -3.00 -12.63 -9.43
CA ARG A 22 -3.20 -11.74 -10.58
C ARG A 22 -3.95 -12.44 -11.71
N GLU A 23 -3.54 -13.65 -12.08
CA GLU A 23 -4.17 -14.43 -13.15
C GLU A 23 -5.62 -14.79 -12.78
N GLN A 24 -5.83 -15.29 -11.55
CA GLN A 24 -7.16 -15.66 -11.05
C GLN A 24 -8.13 -14.46 -11.03
N ARG A 25 -7.64 -13.28 -10.66
CA ARG A 25 -8.43 -12.04 -10.57
C ARG A 25 -8.44 -11.23 -11.88
N LYS A 26 -7.74 -11.70 -12.92
CA LYS A 26 -7.62 -11.03 -14.23
C LYS A 26 -7.14 -9.58 -14.09
N LEU A 27 -6.13 -9.33 -13.27
CA LEU A 27 -5.59 -7.99 -13.03
C LEU A 27 -4.55 -7.64 -14.11
N PRO A 28 -4.83 -6.72 -15.05
CA PRO A 28 -3.94 -6.45 -16.18
C PRO A 28 -2.65 -5.73 -15.75
N LEU A 29 -1.54 -6.09 -16.40
CA LEU A 29 -0.22 -5.48 -16.19
C LEU A 29 -0.16 -3.98 -16.51
N ALA A 30 -1.08 -3.49 -17.34
CA ALA A 30 -1.08 -2.11 -17.81
C ALA A 30 -1.32 -1.09 -16.70
N ASN A 31 -2.01 -1.47 -15.61
CA ASN A 31 -2.37 -0.54 -14.55
C ASN A 31 -2.54 -1.19 -13.16
N TRP A 32 -2.26 -2.49 -12.98
CA TRP A 32 -2.27 -3.14 -11.66
C TRP A 32 -0.88 -3.56 -11.21
N THR A 33 -0.43 -2.97 -10.11
CA THR A 33 0.77 -3.39 -9.38
C THR A 33 0.37 -4.15 -8.12
N LEU A 34 0.92 -5.34 -7.93
CA LEU A 34 0.79 -6.12 -6.71
C LEU A 34 2.14 -6.06 -5.99
N LEU A 35 2.15 -5.55 -4.77
CA LEU A 35 3.34 -5.27 -3.99
C LEU A 35 3.39 -6.15 -2.74
N ARG A 36 4.59 -6.64 -2.43
CA ARG A 36 4.94 -7.28 -1.17
C ARG A 36 6.19 -6.61 -0.60
N GLY A 37 6.34 -6.57 0.72
CA GLY A 37 7.49 -6.02 1.43
C GLY A 37 7.84 -6.85 2.66
N ALA A 38 8.85 -6.41 3.42
CA ALA A 38 9.11 -7.01 4.74
C ALA A 38 8.00 -6.65 5.72
N ASN A 39 7.89 -7.40 6.82
CA ASN A 39 6.85 -7.16 7.84
C ASN A 39 6.88 -5.73 8.40
N ASP A 40 8.07 -5.17 8.59
CA ASP A 40 8.22 -3.81 9.14
C ASP A 40 7.83 -2.74 8.11
N ASP A 41 8.21 -2.89 6.83
CA ASP A 41 7.81 -1.97 5.75
C ASP A 41 6.28 -1.94 5.57
N VAL A 42 5.64 -3.12 5.63
CA VAL A 42 4.18 -3.24 5.53
C VAL A 42 3.50 -2.55 6.71
N ARG A 43 4.06 -2.69 7.92
CA ARG A 43 3.52 -2.06 9.12
C ARG A 43 3.67 -0.54 9.07
N GLU A 44 4.82 -0.05 8.61
CA GLU A 44 5.06 1.39 8.45
C GLU A 44 4.10 2.00 7.42
N LEU A 45 3.94 1.36 6.26
CA LEU A 45 3.01 1.82 5.23
C LEU A 45 1.56 1.80 5.74
N ALA A 46 1.17 0.74 6.45
CA ALA A 46 -0.17 0.64 7.02
C ALA A 46 -0.43 1.77 8.03
N ALA A 47 0.53 2.07 8.91
CA ALA A 47 0.44 3.18 9.84
C ALA A 47 0.34 4.54 9.13
N LEU A 48 1.15 4.77 8.09
CA LEU A 48 1.12 5.99 7.29
C LEU A 48 -0.24 6.21 6.60
N LEU A 49 -0.85 5.13 6.11
CA LEU A 49 -2.13 5.18 5.41
C LEU A 49 -3.35 5.03 6.31
N GLY A 50 -3.18 4.85 7.63
CA GLY A 50 -4.28 4.64 8.57
C GLY A 50 -4.97 3.28 8.45
N VAL A 51 -4.28 2.28 7.89
CA VAL A 51 -4.77 0.89 7.81
C VAL A 51 -4.43 0.18 9.12
N ASN A 52 -5.44 -0.23 9.88
CA ASN A 52 -5.23 -1.12 11.02
C ASN A 52 -5.35 -2.57 10.56
N TYR A 53 -4.42 -3.42 10.98
CA TYR A 53 -4.50 -4.85 10.72
C TYR A 53 -3.90 -5.65 11.87
N GLN A 54 -4.42 -6.86 12.09
CA GLN A 54 -3.98 -7.78 13.12
C GLN A 54 -4.02 -9.21 12.59
N LYS A 55 -2.91 -9.94 12.78
CA LYS A 55 -2.82 -11.38 12.51
C LYS A 55 -3.29 -12.16 13.74
N ASP A 56 -4.21 -13.09 13.57
CA ASP A 56 -4.67 -13.99 14.64
C ASP A 56 -3.76 -15.21 14.80
N ALA A 57 -4.04 -16.04 15.82
CA ALA A 57 -3.26 -17.25 16.12
C ALA A 57 -3.34 -18.32 15.01
N ARG A 58 -4.32 -18.25 14.11
CA ARG A 58 -4.47 -19.13 12.93
C ARG A 58 -3.80 -18.52 11.68
N GLY A 59 -3.18 -17.37 11.84
CA GLY A 59 -2.56 -16.61 10.77
C GLY A 59 -3.55 -15.93 9.82
N GLN A 60 -4.80 -15.73 10.23
CA GLN A 60 -5.77 -14.92 9.49
C GLN A 60 -5.62 -13.45 9.85
N PHE A 61 -5.98 -12.56 8.93
CA PHE A 61 -5.88 -11.13 9.13
C PHE A 61 -7.25 -10.50 9.32
N ALA A 62 -7.45 -9.83 10.46
CA ALA A 62 -8.46 -8.80 10.59
C ALA A 62 -7.85 -7.48 10.11
N HIS A 63 -8.54 -6.73 9.27
CA HIS A 63 -8.04 -5.45 8.78
C HIS A 63 -9.17 -4.44 8.56
N SER A 64 -8.82 -3.15 8.57
CA SER A 64 -9.69 -2.08 8.08
C SER A 64 -9.91 -2.24 6.59
N ASN A 65 -11.13 -1.95 6.12
CA ASN A 65 -11.40 -1.79 4.69
C ASN A 65 -11.21 -0.32 4.36
N LEU A 66 -10.14 0.02 3.63
CA LEU A 66 -9.77 1.40 3.34
C LEU A 66 -9.25 1.50 1.91
N ILE A 67 -9.77 2.44 1.13
CA ILE A 67 -9.25 2.79 -0.20
C ILE A 67 -8.64 4.19 -0.08
N THR A 68 -7.37 4.33 -0.42
CA THR A 68 -6.66 5.62 -0.44
C THR A 68 -6.46 6.09 -1.87
N VAL A 69 -6.82 7.34 -2.16
CA VAL A 69 -6.53 8.00 -3.44
C VAL A 69 -5.38 8.98 -3.24
N LEU A 70 -4.32 8.77 -4.02
CA LEU A 70 -3.17 9.66 -4.07
C LEU A 70 -3.23 10.53 -5.34
N ASN A 71 -2.74 11.77 -5.25
CA ASN A 71 -2.45 12.55 -6.46
C ASN A 71 -1.07 12.17 -7.04
N ALA A 72 -0.71 12.76 -8.17
CA ALA A 72 0.57 12.48 -8.83
C ALA A 72 1.81 12.99 -8.05
N ALA A 73 1.63 13.78 -6.98
CA ALA A 73 2.69 14.12 -6.03
C ALA A 73 2.81 13.13 -4.86
N GLY A 74 1.96 12.09 -4.81
CA GLY A 74 1.94 11.10 -3.73
C GLY A 74 1.16 11.57 -2.49
N GLU A 75 0.45 12.69 -2.56
CA GLU A 75 -0.34 13.21 -1.43
C GLU A 75 -1.70 12.52 -1.37
N ILE A 76 -2.16 12.20 -0.16
CA ILE A 76 -3.49 11.65 0.08
C ILE A 76 -4.52 12.76 -0.15
N ILE A 77 -5.36 12.60 -1.19
CA ILE A 77 -6.43 13.56 -1.49
C ILE A 77 -7.82 13.05 -1.11
N HIS A 78 -7.96 11.75 -0.87
CA HIS A 78 -9.21 11.14 -0.43
C HIS A 78 -8.98 9.74 0.17
N GLN A 79 -9.81 9.37 1.14
CA GLN A 79 -9.89 8.01 1.67
C GLN A 79 -11.36 7.59 1.83
N GLN A 80 -11.67 6.38 1.36
CA GLN A 80 -12.96 5.74 1.56
C GLN A 80 -12.83 4.64 2.60
N ILE A 81 -13.54 4.79 3.72
CA ILE A 81 -13.53 3.86 4.84
C ILE A 81 -14.73 2.91 4.74
N GLY A 82 -14.49 1.61 4.90
CA GLY A 82 -15.51 0.58 4.86
C GLY A 82 -15.81 0.06 3.45
N LEU A 83 -16.59 -1.02 3.42
CA LEU A 83 -17.16 -1.57 2.18
C LEU A 83 -18.55 -1.00 1.95
N ASN A 84 -19.05 -1.11 0.72
CA ASN A 84 -20.42 -0.74 0.33
C ASN A 84 -20.78 0.73 0.58
N GLN A 85 -19.78 1.62 0.59
CA GLN A 85 -20.01 3.06 0.62
C GLN A 85 -20.33 3.57 -0.79
N ASP A 86 -21.04 4.69 -0.88
CA ASP A 86 -21.24 5.40 -2.15
C ASP A 86 -19.88 5.87 -2.71
N PRO A 87 -19.49 5.43 -3.92
CA PRO A 87 -18.20 5.78 -4.50
C PRO A 87 -18.14 7.21 -5.07
N ALA A 88 -19.23 8.00 -5.05
CA ALA A 88 -19.29 9.31 -5.68
C ALA A 88 -18.14 10.25 -5.26
N ALA A 89 -17.80 10.27 -3.96
CA ALA A 89 -16.69 11.07 -3.45
C ALA A 89 -15.32 10.58 -3.96
N THR A 90 -15.12 9.27 -3.99
CA THR A 90 -13.91 8.62 -4.52
C THR A 90 -13.72 8.92 -6.00
N ILE A 91 -14.78 8.81 -6.80
CA ILE A 91 -14.76 9.13 -8.23
C ILE A 91 -14.40 10.61 -8.43
N LYS A 92 -15.01 11.52 -7.66
CA LYS A 92 -14.70 12.95 -7.71
C LYS A 92 -13.23 13.23 -7.37
N ALA A 93 -12.66 12.53 -6.40
CA ALA A 93 -11.25 12.65 -6.04
C ALA A 93 -10.33 12.16 -7.16
N LEU A 94 -10.65 11.01 -7.79
CA LEU A 94 -9.89 10.47 -8.92
C LEU A 94 -9.82 11.45 -10.10
N THR A 95 -10.94 12.10 -10.44
CA THR A 95 -10.97 13.11 -11.52
C THR A 95 -10.08 14.32 -11.21
N LYS A 96 -9.94 14.70 -9.92
CA LYS A 96 -9.00 15.76 -9.50
C LYS A 96 -7.54 15.30 -9.55
N ALA A 97 -7.27 14.03 -9.23
CA ALA A 97 -5.92 13.47 -9.20
C ALA A 97 -5.23 13.43 -10.57
N THR A 98 -6.01 13.36 -11.65
CA THR A 98 -5.52 13.33 -13.04
C THR A 98 -5.14 14.69 -13.62
N ALA A 99 -5.24 15.78 -12.85
CA ALA A 99 -4.67 17.06 -13.23
C ALA A 99 -3.12 17.00 -13.14
N PRO A 100 -2.36 17.71 -13.99
CA PRO A 100 -0.90 17.66 -13.98
C PRO A 100 -0.34 18.01 -12.59
N PRO A 101 0.60 17.22 -12.04
CA PRO A 101 1.18 17.52 -10.73
C PRO A 101 1.99 18.82 -10.77
N ALA A 102 1.94 19.57 -9.66
CA ALA A 102 3.02 20.48 -9.32
C ALA A 102 4.30 19.67 -9.05
N PRO A 103 5.51 20.23 -9.27
CA PRO A 103 6.76 19.48 -9.13
C PRO A 103 6.90 18.86 -7.73
N VAL A 104 7.08 17.54 -7.70
CA VAL A 104 7.20 16.74 -6.48
C VAL A 104 8.57 16.97 -5.84
N ALA A 105 8.60 17.33 -4.56
CA ALA A 105 9.84 17.40 -3.79
C ALA A 105 10.46 16.00 -3.65
N PRO A 106 11.80 15.86 -3.68
CA PRO A 106 12.44 14.55 -3.58
C PRO A 106 12.11 13.87 -2.25
N VAL A 107 11.71 12.59 -2.32
CA VAL A 107 11.50 11.75 -1.14
C VAL A 107 12.84 11.60 -0.40
N PRO A 108 12.92 11.90 0.91
CA PRO A 108 14.16 11.70 1.66
C PRO A 108 14.51 10.21 1.67
N SER A 109 15.73 9.89 1.26
CA SER A 109 16.27 8.53 1.32
C SER A 109 16.30 8.07 2.78
N LEU A 110 15.55 7.01 3.10
CA LEU A 110 15.69 6.28 4.37
C LEU A 110 17.11 5.71 4.41
N ALA A 111 17.97 6.31 5.24
CA ALA A 111 19.32 5.82 5.46
C ALA A 111 19.25 4.40 6.06
N PRO A 112 20.13 3.47 5.64
CA PRO A 112 20.17 2.14 6.22
C PRO A 112 20.46 2.21 7.73
N PRO A 113 19.91 1.27 8.54
CA PRO A 113 20.13 1.26 9.98
C PRO A 113 21.63 1.16 10.30
N ALA A 114 22.07 1.95 11.29
CA ALA A 114 23.47 1.99 11.70
C ALA A 114 23.95 0.61 12.18
N PRO A 115 25.20 0.20 11.84
CA PRO A 115 25.74 -1.07 12.29
C PRO A 115 25.89 -1.10 13.83
N PRO A 116 25.75 -2.28 14.46
CA PRO A 116 25.82 -2.41 15.91
C PRO A 116 27.20 -1.98 16.44
N ARG A 117 27.19 -1.17 17.51
CA ARG A 117 28.41 -0.72 18.20
C ARG A 117 29.17 -1.93 18.74
N ARG A 118 30.34 -2.22 18.16
CA ARG A 118 31.28 -3.20 18.68
C ARG A 118 31.92 -2.64 19.96
N ASN A 119 31.51 -3.16 21.12
CA ASN A 119 32.15 -2.84 22.38
C ASN A 119 33.56 -3.47 22.37
N LYS A 120 34.60 -2.66 22.55
CA LYS A 120 35.97 -3.16 22.76
C LYS A 120 36.14 -3.41 24.26
N SER A 121 36.31 -4.67 24.64
CA SER A 121 36.91 -5.07 25.91
C SER A 121 38.43 -4.92 25.84
#